data_AF-A0A7L2FWX1-F1
#
_entry.id   AF-A0A7L2FWX1-F1
#
_cell.length_a   1.000
_cell.length_b   1.000
_cell.length_c   1.000
_cell.angle_alpha   90.00
_cell.angle_beta   90.00
_cell.angle_gamma   90.00
#
_symmetry.space_group_name_H-M   'P 1'
#
loop_
_entity.id
_entity.type
_entity.pdbx_description
1 polymer ?
#
loop_
_entity_poly.entity_id
_entity_poly.type
_entity_poly.pdbx_seq_one_letter_code
_entity_poly.pdbx_strand_id
1 'polypeptide(L)'
;RVVGGSDVLPGTGAWAGIASVSCYWNPPVSVHVCGGTLISSQWLLSAAHCFINRTNPLSEWAIVLGATSLAQTGPDVEVRRIKRLIMHERYVPYLEYNDVALLELDRPVRCRYNIQTACLPGPSMKLPEMKNCYVAGWGDRIVKCRDILQQAKVQFVNNQLCNSSEWLDGYIYDFHVCAGQGGVSTCQGDSGGPLVCEDKRAGIFWQIGVTSWGVGCARPKRPSVFASTQYYYNWIWKMMG
;
A
#
# COMPACT_ATOMS: atom_id res chain seq x y z
N ARG A 1 -0.80 9.41 -6.77
CA ARG A 1 -0.85 8.92 -8.16
C ARG A 1 0.53 8.40 -8.44
N VAL A 2 0.63 7.22 -9.03
CA VAL A 2 1.93 6.74 -9.49
C VAL A 2 2.46 7.63 -10.63
N VAL A 3 3.60 8.27 -10.40
CA VAL A 3 4.28 9.13 -11.39
C VAL A 3 5.02 8.23 -12.35
N GLY A 4 4.87 8.47 -13.66
CA GLY A 4 5.43 7.58 -14.71
C GLY A 4 4.74 6.22 -14.82
N GLY A 5 3.56 6.07 -14.22
CA GLY A 5 2.76 4.85 -14.29
C GLY A 5 1.82 4.76 -15.50
N SER A 6 1.24 3.58 -15.67
CA SER A 6 0.22 3.24 -16.66
C SER A 6 -1.07 2.79 -15.99
N ASP A 7 -2.19 2.96 -16.68
CA ASP A 7 -3.50 2.46 -16.28
C ASP A 7 -3.46 0.92 -16.17
N VAL A 8 -4.05 0.38 -15.09
CA VAL A 8 -4.30 -1.06 -14.95
C VAL A 8 -5.55 -1.41 -15.75
N LEU A 9 -5.45 -2.37 -16.68
CA LEU A 9 -6.58 -2.80 -17.49
C LEU A 9 -7.61 -3.57 -16.62
N PRO A 10 -8.92 -3.31 -16.77
CA PRO A 10 -9.96 -4.10 -16.12
C PRO A 10 -9.79 -5.60 -16.40
N GLY A 11 -10.02 -6.44 -15.39
CA GLY A 11 -9.97 -7.91 -15.55
C GLY A 11 -8.57 -8.52 -15.55
N THR A 12 -7.49 -7.72 -15.48
CA THR A 12 -6.11 -8.25 -15.40
C THR A 12 -5.73 -8.80 -14.01
N GLY A 13 -6.69 -8.90 -13.09
CA GLY A 13 -6.42 -9.30 -11.71
C GLY A 13 -5.63 -8.23 -10.97
N ALA A 14 -6.18 -7.00 -10.92
CA ALA A 14 -5.62 -5.84 -10.25
C ALA A 14 -4.88 -6.26 -8.97
N TRP A 15 -3.57 -5.97 -8.95
CA TRP A 15 -2.59 -6.28 -7.90
C TRP A 15 -3.16 -7.02 -6.70
N ALA A 16 -2.85 -8.32 -6.57
CA ALA A 16 -3.45 -9.23 -5.59
C ALA A 16 -3.78 -8.55 -4.26
N GLY A 17 -5.06 -8.24 -4.06
CA GLY A 17 -5.59 -7.73 -2.80
C GLY A 17 -5.54 -6.23 -2.59
N ILE A 18 -5.15 -5.42 -3.58
CA ILE A 18 -5.19 -3.97 -3.44
C ILE A 18 -6.60 -3.49 -3.12
N ALA A 19 -6.69 -2.59 -2.14
CA ALA A 19 -7.94 -2.04 -1.66
C ALA A 19 -7.87 -0.52 -1.59
N SER A 20 -9.00 0.14 -1.82
CA SER A 20 -9.18 1.54 -1.49
C SER A 20 -9.76 1.63 -0.07
N VAL A 21 -9.04 2.34 0.80
CA VAL A 21 -9.52 2.78 2.11
C VAL A 21 -10.16 4.15 1.93
N SER A 22 -11.48 4.19 2.09
CA SER A 22 -12.29 5.39 1.84
C SER A 22 -12.94 5.88 3.13
N CYS A 23 -13.05 7.19 3.29
CA CYS A 23 -13.84 7.83 4.33
C CYS A 23 -15.12 8.46 3.75
N TYR A 24 -16.10 8.71 4.61
CA TYR A 24 -17.44 9.20 4.23
C TYR A 24 -18.14 8.29 3.22
N TRP A 25 -18.35 7.01 3.55
CA TRP A 25 -19.14 6.16 2.66
C TRP A 25 -20.64 6.48 2.78
N ASN A 26 -21.08 7.54 2.09
CA ASN A 26 -22.49 7.85 1.87
C ASN A 26 -22.71 8.11 0.36
N PRO A 27 -23.06 7.06 -0.41
CA PRO A 27 -23.26 7.19 -1.85
C PRO A 27 -24.17 8.39 -2.17
N PRO A 28 -23.77 9.28 -3.10
CA PRO A 28 -22.77 9.07 -4.14
C PRO A 28 -21.35 9.54 -3.79
N VAL A 29 -21.12 10.13 -2.61
CA VAL A 29 -19.82 10.70 -2.24
C VAL A 29 -19.05 9.65 -1.43
N SER A 30 -17.93 9.18 -1.98
CA SER A 30 -16.95 8.33 -1.28
C SER A 30 -15.57 8.85 -1.64
N VAL A 31 -14.78 9.20 -0.63
CA VAL A 31 -13.45 9.81 -0.83
C VAL A 31 -12.39 8.76 -0.55
N HIS A 32 -11.56 8.49 -1.56
CA HIS A 32 -10.37 7.67 -1.39
C HIS A 32 -9.37 8.41 -0.51
N VAL A 33 -8.92 7.79 0.57
CA VAL A 33 -7.95 8.38 1.51
C VAL A 33 -6.59 7.71 1.34
N CYS A 34 -6.58 6.38 1.38
CA CYS A 34 -5.38 5.57 1.31
C CYS A 34 -5.63 4.28 0.55
N GLY A 35 -4.55 3.64 0.11
CA GLY A 35 -4.54 2.24 -0.27
C GLY A 35 -4.45 1.30 0.93
N GLY A 36 -4.63 0.02 0.63
CA GLY A 36 -4.34 -1.09 1.54
C GLY A 36 -4.16 -2.36 0.73
N THR A 37 -3.81 -3.45 1.40
CA THR A 37 -3.63 -4.74 0.76
C THR A 37 -4.22 -5.86 1.60
N LEU A 38 -5.05 -6.69 0.98
CA LEU A 38 -5.67 -7.85 1.59
C LEU A 38 -4.61 -8.92 1.80
N ILE A 39 -4.30 -9.25 3.05
CA ILE A 39 -3.28 -10.26 3.42
C ILE A 39 -3.91 -11.57 3.93
N SER A 40 -5.20 -11.54 4.24
CA SER A 40 -6.05 -12.73 4.43
C SER A 40 -7.50 -12.38 4.07
N SER A 41 -8.42 -13.35 4.09
CA SER A 41 -9.83 -13.10 3.77
C SER A 41 -10.50 -12.04 4.66
N GLN A 42 -9.96 -11.72 5.84
CA GLN A 42 -10.54 -10.75 6.78
C GLN A 42 -9.55 -9.70 7.30
N TRP A 43 -8.32 -9.66 6.77
CA TRP A 43 -7.29 -8.74 7.25
C TRP A 43 -6.68 -7.93 6.11
N LEU A 44 -6.68 -6.61 6.29
CA LEU A 44 -6.05 -5.65 5.39
C LEU A 44 -4.83 -5.02 6.08
N LEU A 45 -3.73 -4.90 5.34
CA LEU A 45 -2.52 -4.17 5.71
C LEU A 45 -2.57 -2.77 5.10
N SER A 46 -2.25 -1.74 5.87
CA SER A 46 -2.17 -0.34 5.42
C SER A 46 -1.17 0.45 6.27
N ALA A 47 -1.08 1.76 6.08
CA ALA A 47 -0.22 2.66 6.84
C ALA A 47 -0.98 3.24 8.05
N ALA A 48 -0.29 3.47 9.17
CA ALA A 48 -0.90 4.02 10.38
C ALA A 48 -1.30 5.50 10.18
N HIS A 49 -0.49 6.28 9.47
CA HIS A 49 -0.74 7.71 9.25
C HIS A 49 -2.07 8.00 8.55
N CYS A 50 -2.62 7.03 7.81
CA CYS A 50 -3.93 7.13 7.17
C CYS A 50 -5.06 7.41 8.17
N PHE A 51 -4.90 7.00 9.42
CA PHE A 51 -5.94 6.98 10.45
C PHE A 51 -5.71 8.00 11.58
N ILE A 52 -4.66 8.81 11.51
CA ILE A 52 -4.33 9.83 12.52
C ILE A 52 -5.04 11.15 12.21
N ASN A 53 -5.43 11.90 13.25
CA ASN A 53 -6.09 13.20 13.13
C ASN A 53 -7.35 13.19 12.26
N ARG A 54 -8.07 12.06 12.23
CA ARG A 54 -9.34 11.92 11.52
C ARG A 54 -10.50 12.15 12.49
N THR A 55 -11.41 13.04 12.10
CA THR A 55 -12.61 13.38 12.89
C THR A 55 -13.74 12.36 12.73
N ASN A 56 -13.70 11.55 11.66
CA ASN A 56 -14.78 10.64 11.33
C ASN A 56 -14.68 9.34 12.11
N PRO A 57 -15.80 8.84 12.67
CA PRO A 57 -15.82 7.54 13.35
C PRO A 57 -15.51 6.41 12.37
N LEU A 58 -14.89 5.32 12.85
CA LEU A 58 -14.53 4.14 12.03
C LEU A 58 -15.74 3.54 11.27
N SER A 59 -16.97 3.74 11.77
CA SER A 59 -18.21 3.31 11.13
C SER A 59 -18.48 3.96 9.77
N GLU A 60 -17.87 5.12 9.50
CA GLU A 60 -17.97 5.85 8.22
C GLU A 60 -16.89 5.46 7.20
N TRP A 61 -15.99 4.57 7.57
CA TRP A 61 -14.94 4.07 6.70
C TRP A 61 -15.38 2.83 5.95
N ALA A 62 -14.93 2.73 4.71
CA ALA A 62 -15.20 1.61 3.83
C ALA A 62 -13.91 1.12 3.17
N ILE A 63 -13.81 -0.20 3.04
CA ILE A 63 -12.77 -0.88 2.30
C ILE A 63 -13.39 -1.36 0.99
N VAL A 64 -12.90 -0.84 -0.13
CA VAL A 64 -13.38 -1.19 -1.48
C VAL A 64 -12.35 -2.09 -2.14
N LEU A 65 -12.77 -3.30 -2.50
CA LEU A 65 -11.94 -4.37 -3.06
C LEU A 65 -12.43 -4.75 -4.45
N GLY A 66 -11.50 -5.17 -5.32
CA GLY A 66 -11.83 -5.68 -6.66
C GLY A 66 -12.19 -4.59 -7.68
N ALA A 67 -12.04 -3.32 -7.31
CA ALA A 67 -12.28 -2.19 -8.20
C ALA A 67 -11.05 -1.90 -9.07
N THR A 68 -11.25 -1.63 -10.36
CA THR A 68 -10.24 -0.96 -11.20
C THR A 68 -10.56 0.52 -11.32
N SER A 69 -11.85 0.88 -11.38
CA SER A 69 -12.34 2.26 -11.33
C SER A 69 -13.11 2.53 -10.05
N LEU A 70 -12.77 3.59 -9.32
CA LEU A 70 -13.52 4.04 -8.13
C LEU A 70 -14.78 4.85 -8.47
N ALA A 71 -14.94 5.31 -9.71
CA ALA A 71 -16.16 6.00 -10.16
C ALA A 71 -17.20 5.06 -10.78
N GLN A 72 -16.77 3.91 -11.29
CA GLN A 72 -17.64 2.90 -11.89
C GLN A 72 -17.35 1.56 -11.24
N THR A 73 -17.98 1.32 -10.10
CA THR A 73 -17.87 0.04 -9.41
C THR A 73 -18.78 -0.98 -10.08
N GLY A 74 -18.19 -1.99 -10.72
CA GLY A 74 -18.93 -3.12 -11.30
C GLY A 74 -19.48 -4.08 -10.24
N PRO A 75 -20.22 -5.12 -10.67
CA PRO A 75 -20.85 -6.10 -9.76
C PRO A 75 -19.84 -6.92 -8.95
N ASP A 76 -18.59 -7.00 -9.40
CA ASP A 76 -17.52 -7.76 -8.76
C ASP A 76 -16.75 -6.96 -7.69
N VAL A 77 -17.20 -5.74 -7.38
CA VAL A 77 -16.63 -4.92 -6.30
C VAL A 77 -17.25 -5.31 -4.97
N GLU A 78 -16.39 -5.56 -3.98
CA GLU A 78 -16.83 -5.83 -2.62
C GLU A 78 -16.52 -4.66 -1.69
N VAL A 79 -17.50 -4.29 -0.87
CA VAL A 79 -17.34 -3.26 0.18
C VAL A 79 -17.42 -3.91 1.55
N ARG A 80 -16.46 -3.56 2.41
CA ARG A 80 -16.39 -3.99 3.82
C ARG A 80 -16.26 -2.81 4.76
N ARG A 81 -16.71 -3.00 6.00
CA ARG A 81 -16.49 -2.04 7.09
C ARG A 81 -15.30 -2.47 7.92
N ILE A 82 -14.73 -1.52 8.65
CA ILE A 82 -13.65 -1.77 9.61
C ILE A 82 -14.28 -2.22 10.92
N LYS A 83 -13.99 -3.45 11.36
CA LYS A 83 -14.37 -3.96 12.68
C LYS A 83 -13.38 -3.52 13.74
N ARG A 84 -12.09 -3.62 13.42
CA ARG A 84 -10.98 -3.26 14.34
C ARG A 84 -9.84 -2.65 13.54
N LEU A 85 -9.32 -1.54 14.05
CA LEU A 85 -8.10 -0.90 13.57
C LEU A 85 -6.99 -1.12 14.60
N ILE A 86 -5.84 -1.61 14.15
CA ILE A 86 -4.66 -1.85 14.97
C ILE A 86 -3.49 -1.10 14.34
N MET A 87 -3.11 0.04 14.92
CA MET A 87 -1.87 0.72 14.54
C MET A 87 -0.71 0.10 15.32
N HIS A 88 0.47 0.07 14.72
CA HIS A 88 1.67 -0.38 15.43
C HIS A 88 1.90 0.46 16.69
N GLU A 89 2.13 -0.19 17.83
CA GLU A 89 2.21 0.45 19.14
C GLU A 89 3.38 1.44 19.29
N ARG A 90 4.37 1.34 18.40
CA ARG A 90 5.53 2.25 18.32
C ARG A 90 5.43 3.28 17.19
N TYR A 91 4.25 3.47 16.60
CA TYR A 91 4.08 4.46 15.54
C TYR A 91 4.36 5.88 16.05
N VAL A 92 5.18 6.65 15.34
CA VAL A 92 5.55 8.04 15.69
C VAL A 92 5.11 8.99 14.57
N PRO A 93 3.99 9.71 14.71
CA PRO A 93 3.38 10.47 13.62
C PRO A 93 4.29 11.51 12.96
N TYR A 94 5.06 12.26 13.75
CA TYR A 94 5.90 13.32 13.20
C TYR A 94 7.09 12.81 12.38
N LEU A 95 7.50 11.55 12.62
CA LEU A 95 8.65 10.93 11.96
C LEU A 95 8.22 9.87 10.93
N GLU A 96 6.93 9.51 10.90
CA GLU A 96 6.40 8.36 10.16
C GLU A 96 7.15 7.04 10.46
N TYR A 97 7.67 6.91 11.69
CA TYR A 97 8.32 5.68 12.13
C TYR A 97 7.29 4.65 12.53
N ASN A 98 7.55 3.38 12.20
CA ASN A 98 6.63 2.27 12.43
C ASN A 98 5.23 2.49 11.83
N ASP A 99 5.20 3.08 10.63
CA ASP A 99 3.99 3.42 9.90
C ASP A 99 3.33 2.20 9.25
N VAL A 100 2.75 1.34 10.08
CA VAL A 100 2.00 0.15 9.66
C VAL A 100 0.76 -0.03 10.52
N ALA A 101 -0.33 -0.45 9.88
CA ALA A 101 -1.60 -0.72 10.53
C ALA A 101 -2.30 -1.94 9.91
N LEU A 102 -3.05 -2.65 10.75
CA LEU A 102 -3.93 -3.73 10.36
C LEU A 102 -5.38 -3.33 10.55
N LEU A 103 -6.22 -3.71 9.59
CA LEU A 103 -7.65 -3.52 9.64
C LEU A 103 -8.31 -4.90 9.58
N GLU A 104 -9.04 -5.25 10.63
CA GLU A 104 -9.93 -6.40 10.66
C GLU A 104 -11.24 -6.01 9.98
N LEU A 105 -11.64 -6.75 8.95
CA LEU A 105 -12.89 -6.52 8.23
C LEU A 105 -14.07 -7.05 9.06
N ASP A 106 -15.24 -6.42 8.90
CA ASP A 106 -16.50 -6.80 9.57
C ASP A 106 -16.96 -8.22 9.22
N ARG A 107 -16.64 -8.68 8.01
CA ARG A 107 -16.89 -10.03 7.53
C ARG A 107 -15.87 -10.42 6.47
N PRO A 108 -15.54 -11.72 6.32
CA PRO A 108 -14.56 -12.15 5.34
C PRO A 108 -15.00 -11.82 3.90
N VAL A 109 -14.01 -11.67 3.03
CA VAL A 109 -14.16 -11.41 1.60
C VAL A 109 -13.94 -12.72 0.84
N ARG A 110 -14.73 -12.92 -0.22
CA ARG A 110 -14.59 -14.11 -1.06
C ARG A 110 -13.54 -13.84 -2.14
N CYS A 111 -12.43 -14.56 -2.10
CA CYS A 111 -11.41 -14.45 -3.15
C CYS A 111 -11.97 -14.86 -4.52
N ARG A 112 -11.62 -14.07 -5.54
CA ARG A 112 -12.02 -14.23 -6.95
C ARG A 112 -10.87 -13.73 -7.84
N TYR A 113 -11.07 -13.76 -9.16
CA TYR A 113 -10.06 -13.32 -10.13
C TYR A 113 -9.55 -11.87 -9.88
N ASN A 114 -10.41 -10.97 -9.39
CA ASN A 114 -10.11 -9.57 -9.10
C ASN A 114 -9.88 -9.27 -7.59
N ILE A 115 -10.06 -10.25 -6.71
CA ILE A 115 -9.84 -10.11 -5.26
C ILE A 115 -9.02 -11.30 -4.78
N GLN A 116 -7.74 -11.08 -4.50
CA GLN A 116 -6.81 -12.12 -4.04
C GLN A 116 -6.09 -11.64 -2.78
N THR A 117 -5.42 -12.54 -2.07
CA THR A 117 -4.57 -12.16 -0.93
C THR A 117 -3.13 -11.98 -1.39
N ALA A 118 -2.46 -10.93 -0.91
CA ALA A 118 -1.04 -10.74 -1.12
C ALA A 118 -0.22 -11.70 -0.26
N CYS A 119 0.92 -12.13 -0.80
CA CYS A 119 1.91 -12.91 -0.06
C CYS A 119 2.88 -11.96 0.66
N LEU A 120 3.20 -12.25 1.92
CA LEU A 120 4.18 -11.50 2.70
C LEU A 120 5.50 -12.27 2.81
N PRO A 121 6.65 -11.64 2.55
CA PRO A 121 7.94 -12.31 2.65
C PRO A 121 8.24 -12.67 4.11
N GLY A 122 8.60 -13.93 4.35
CA GLY A 122 9.07 -14.37 5.67
C GLY A 122 10.43 -13.75 6.03
N PRO A 123 10.83 -13.76 7.32
CA PRO A 123 12.05 -13.09 7.80
C PRO A 123 13.36 -13.56 7.14
N SER A 124 13.40 -14.77 6.60
CA SER A 124 14.59 -15.37 5.96
C SER A 124 14.70 -15.09 4.45
N MET A 125 13.70 -14.48 3.83
CA MET A 125 13.66 -14.25 2.39
C MET A 125 14.64 -13.15 1.96
N LYS A 126 15.41 -13.37 0.89
CA LYS A 126 16.36 -12.38 0.36
C LYS A 126 15.69 -11.47 -0.68
N LEU A 127 15.24 -10.31 -0.24
CA LEU A 127 14.60 -9.30 -1.10
C LEU A 127 15.50 -8.73 -2.23
N PRO A 128 16.82 -8.51 -2.05
CA PRO A 128 17.65 -7.87 -3.07
C PRO A 128 17.77 -8.62 -4.42
N GLU A 129 17.39 -9.90 -4.46
CA GLU A 129 17.38 -10.69 -5.70
C GLU A 129 16.16 -10.36 -6.59
N MET A 130 15.17 -9.63 -6.08
CA MET A 130 13.95 -9.28 -6.79
C MET A 130 14.13 -7.98 -7.60
N LYS A 131 14.27 -8.11 -8.93
CA LYS A 131 14.54 -6.97 -9.83
C LYS A 131 13.28 -6.29 -10.40
N ASN A 132 12.13 -6.94 -10.31
CA ASN A 132 10.88 -6.48 -10.90
C ASN A 132 9.92 -6.10 -9.78
N CYS A 133 9.97 -4.84 -9.37
CA CYS A 133 9.08 -4.30 -8.34
C CYS A 133 8.09 -3.31 -8.92
N TYR A 134 6.94 -3.22 -8.29
CA TYR A 134 5.82 -2.41 -8.73
C TYR A 134 5.11 -1.78 -7.55
N VAL A 135 4.58 -0.60 -7.81
CA VAL A 135 3.67 0.11 -6.91
C VAL A 135 2.37 0.34 -7.63
N ALA A 136 1.27 0.33 -6.88
CA ALA A 136 -0.06 0.54 -7.43
C ALA A 136 -0.93 1.37 -6.49
N GLY A 137 -1.80 2.17 -7.07
CA GLY A 137 -2.71 3.05 -6.32
C GLY A 137 -3.54 3.96 -7.23
N TRP A 138 -4.57 4.55 -6.65
CA TRP A 138 -5.44 5.52 -7.33
C TRP A 138 -4.93 6.95 -7.21
N GLY A 139 -4.06 7.22 -6.25
CA GLY A 139 -3.57 8.54 -5.97
C GLY A 139 -4.60 9.48 -5.38
N ASP A 140 -4.17 10.72 -5.14
CA ASP A 140 -5.01 11.76 -4.60
C ASP A 140 -6.06 12.19 -5.66
N ARG A 141 -7.33 11.94 -5.33
CA ARG A 141 -8.48 12.29 -6.18
C ARG A 141 -8.70 13.81 -6.27
N ILE A 142 -8.12 14.60 -5.36
CA ILE A 142 -8.30 16.05 -5.31
C ILE A 142 -7.56 16.75 -6.45
N VAL A 143 -6.40 16.24 -6.88
CA VAL A 143 -5.53 16.97 -7.82
C VAL A 143 -5.80 16.62 -9.28
N LYS A 144 -6.25 15.40 -9.62
CA LYS A 144 -6.71 15.02 -10.97
C LYS A 144 -7.71 13.87 -10.92
N CYS A 145 -8.92 14.11 -11.44
CA CYS A 145 -9.99 13.12 -11.62
C CYS A 145 -9.58 11.95 -12.54
N ARG A 146 -8.78 11.01 -12.04
CA ARG A 146 -8.66 9.69 -12.66
C ARG A 146 -8.98 8.65 -11.60
N ASP A 147 -10.14 8.03 -11.76
CA ASP A 147 -10.62 6.99 -10.86
C ASP A 147 -10.03 5.61 -11.17
N ILE A 148 -9.19 5.52 -12.19
CA ILE A 148 -8.59 4.28 -12.68
C ILE A 148 -7.30 3.99 -11.92
N LEU A 149 -7.20 2.77 -11.40
CA LEU A 149 -6.02 2.25 -10.72
C LEU A 149 -4.79 2.39 -11.63
N GLN A 150 -3.72 2.95 -11.09
CA GLN A 150 -2.43 3.10 -11.77
C GLN A 150 -1.42 2.12 -11.21
N GLN A 151 -0.45 1.76 -12.03
CA GLN A 151 0.73 1.02 -11.60
C GLN A 151 2.00 1.62 -12.19
N ALA A 152 3.14 1.46 -11.54
CA ALA A 152 4.44 1.66 -12.20
C ALA A 152 5.46 0.66 -11.72
N LYS A 153 6.39 0.35 -12.63
CA LYS A 153 7.58 -0.41 -12.33
C LYS A 153 8.57 0.49 -11.60
N VAL A 154 9.03 0.06 -10.43
CA VAL A 154 10.03 0.76 -9.63
C VAL A 154 11.25 -0.14 -9.42
N GLN A 155 12.39 0.49 -9.16
CA GLN A 155 13.60 -0.21 -8.79
C GLN A 155 13.77 -0.20 -7.27
N PHE A 156 14.11 -1.36 -6.71
CA PHE A 156 14.54 -1.46 -5.33
C PHE A 156 15.84 -0.66 -5.13
N VAL A 157 15.90 0.11 -4.05
CA VAL A 157 17.07 0.89 -3.67
C VAL A 157 17.61 0.28 -2.38
N ASN A 158 18.89 -0.10 -2.39
CA ASN A 158 19.56 -0.60 -1.19
C ASN A 158 19.50 0.45 -0.06
N ASN A 159 19.16 0.01 1.16
CA ASN A 159 18.99 0.92 2.30
C ASN A 159 20.27 1.72 2.63
N GLN A 160 21.48 1.17 2.45
CA GLN A 160 22.73 1.92 2.67
C GLN A 160 22.86 3.10 1.71
N LEU A 161 22.55 2.89 0.42
CA LEU A 161 22.52 3.97 -0.58
C LEU A 161 21.41 4.97 -0.25
N CYS A 162 20.22 4.46 0.06
CA CYS A 162 19.07 5.28 0.43
C CYS A 162 19.35 6.18 1.65
N ASN A 163 20.12 5.67 2.62
CA ASN A 163 20.46 6.38 3.86
C ASN A 163 21.69 7.28 3.76
N SER A 164 22.38 7.31 2.61
CA SER A 164 23.56 8.15 2.39
C SER A 164 23.23 9.64 2.50
N SER A 165 24.24 10.46 2.85
CA SER A 165 24.12 11.92 2.98
C SER A 165 23.62 12.61 1.71
N GLU A 166 23.94 12.05 0.54
CA GLU A 166 23.44 12.58 -0.73
C GLU A 166 21.94 12.26 -0.98
N TRP A 167 21.41 11.26 -0.27
CA TRP A 167 20.04 10.76 -0.41
C TRP A 167 19.19 11.21 0.79
N LEU A 168 18.81 10.30 1.67
CA LEU A 168 17.93 10.58 2.81
C LEU A 168 18.70 10.76 4.11
N ASP A 169 20.00 11.04 4.08
CA ASP A 169 20.79 11.65 5.16
C ASP A 169 20.54 11.09 6.56
N GLY A 170 20.61 9.76 6.73
CA GLY A 170 20.45 9.11 8.02
C GLY A 170 19.01 8.82 8.47
N TYR A 171 17.98 9.15 7.68
CA TYR A 171 16.57 8.95 8.05
C TYR A 171 16.00 7.55 7.73
N ILE A 172 16.83 6.61 7.25
CA ILE A 172 16.44 5.24 6.91
C ILE A 172 16.94 4.24 7.96
N TYR A 173 16.04 3.34 8.37
CA TYR A 173 16.24 2.33 9.42
C TYR A 173 15.82 0.95 8.91
N ASP A 174 16.06 -0.10 9.68
CA ASP A 174 15.79 -1.49 9.28
C ASP A 174 14.30 -1.79 9.01
N PHE A 175 13.41 -1.00 9.59
CA PHE A 175 11.97 -1.08 9.33
C PHE A 175 11.51 -0.32 8.08
N HIS A 176 12.43 0.28 7.34
CA HIS A 176 12.18 0.94 6.06
C HIS A 176 12.65 0.11 4.88
N VAL A 177 11.97 0.28 3.74
CA VAL A 177 12.41 -0.17 2.42
C VAL A 177 12.34 1.03 1.48
N CYS A 178 13.33 1.17 0.60
CA CYS A 178 13.35 2.23 -0.40
C CYS A 178 13.12 1.68 -1.82
N ALA A 179 12.27 2.37 -2.60
CA ALA A 179 12.10 2.07 -4.01
C ALA A 179 11.75 3.30 -4.84
N GLY A 180 12.11 3.26 -6.12
CA GLY A 180 11.86 4.33 -7.09
C GLY A 180 13.08 5.20 -7.36
N GLN A 181 13.44 5.35 -8.63
CA GLN A 181 14.51 6.22 -9.10
C GLN A 181 14.19 6.64 -10.55
N GLY A 182 14.67 7.81 -10.98
CA GLY A 182 14.66 8.19 -12.40
C GLY A 182 13.31 8.69 -12.93
N GLY A 183 12.53 9.42 -12.12
CA GLY A 183 11.27 10.01 -12.57
C GLY A 183 10.02 9.14 -12.37
N VAL A 184 10.16 7.98 -11.71
CA VAL A 184 9.04 7.09 -11.36
C VAL A 184 8.98 6.91 -9.83
N SER A 185 7.84 7.22 -9.22
CA SER A 185 7.61 7.06 -7.77
C SER A 185 6.13 6.91 -7.42
N THR A 186 5.84 6.42 -6.21
CA THR A 186 4.54 6.70 -5.57
C THR A 186 4.40 8.18 -5.28
N CYS A 187 3.17 8.68 -5.22
CA CYS A 187 2.91 10.08 -4.87
C CYS A 187 1.69 10.17 -3.95
N GLN A 188 1.26 11.39 -3.64
CA GLN A 188 0.09 11.67 -2.81
C GLN A 188 -1.13 10.79 -3.21
N GLY A 189 -1.76 10.21 -2.19
CA GLY A 189 -2.91 9.29 -2.27
C GLY A 189 -2.61 7.84 -2.67
N ASP A 190 -1.33 7.43 -2.71
CA ASP A 190 -0.96 6.01 -2.78
C ASP A 190 -0.53 5.45 -1.40
N SER A 191 -0.62 6.27 -0.35
CA SER A 191 -0.31 5.94 1.05
C SER A 191 -1.03 4.68 1.51
N GLY A 192 -0.35 3.80 2.25
CA GLY A 192 -0.88 2.49 2.65
C GLY A 192 -0.97 1.46 1.52
N GLY A 193 -0.74 1.85 0.26
CA GLY A 193 -0.72 0.95 -0.88
C GLY A 193 0.50 0.01 -0.91
N PRO A 194 0.48 -1.01 -1.76
CA PRO A 194 1.53 -2.02 -1.81
C PRO A 194 2.77 -1.58 -2.61
N LEU A 195 3.95 -1.94 -2.10
CA LEU A 195 5.15 -2.21 -2.89
C LEU A 195 5.30 -3.72 -3.02
N VAL A 196 5.19 -4.23 -4.25
CA VAL A 196 5.32 -5.66 -4.53
C VAL A 196 6.51 -5.94 -5.43
N CYS A 197 7.13 -7.09 -5.25
CA CYS A 197 8.22 -7.55 -6.09
C CYS A 197 8.00 -9.00 -6.54
N GLU A 198 8.35 -9.26 -7.80
CA GLU A 198 8.23 -10.57 -8.43
C GLU A 198 9.38 -11.48 -8.01
N ASP A 199 9.03 -12.64 -7.46
CA ASP A 199 9.91 -13.80 -7.42
C ASP A 199 9.79 -14.56 -8.76
N LYS A 200 10.75 -14.34 -9.65
CA LYS A 200 10.78 -14.96 -10.98
C LYS A 200 10.87 -16.48 -10.95
N ARG A 201 11.40 -17.08 -9.88
CA ARG A 201 11.54 -18.54 -9.79
C ARG A 201 10.21 -19.18 -9.42
N ALA A 202 9.45 -18.53 -8.56
CA ALA A 202 8.15 -19.02 -8.09
C ALA A 202 6.97 -18.52 -8.93
N GLY A 203 7.13 -17.44 -9.70
CA GLY A 203 6.03 -16.76 -10.39
C GLY A 203 5.06 -16.06 -9.43
N ILE A 204 5.53 -15.65 -8.26
CA ILE A 204 4.72 -15.06 -7.17
C ILE A 204 5.15 -13.61 -6.93
N PHE A 205 4.19 -12.76 -6.60
CA PHE A 205 4.46 -11.40 -6.11
C PHE A 205 4.41 -11.36 -4.59
N TRP A 206 5.48 -10.82 -3.99
CA TRP A 206 5.59 -10.58 -2.56
C TRP A 206 5.36 -9.10 -2.28
N GLN A 207 4.46 -8.76 -1.35
CA GLN A 207 4.34 -7.40 -0.84
C GLN A 207 5.46 -7.17 0.16
N ILE A 208 6.50 -6.45 -0.26
CA ILE A 208 7.71 -6.19 0.55
C ILE A 208 7.60 -4.88 1.34
N GLY A 209 6.65 -4.02 1.00
CA GLY A 209 6.48 -2.72 1.63
C GLY A 209 5.05 -2.19 1.61
N VAL A 210 4.78 -1.29 2.55
CA VAL A 210 3.57 -0.46 2.63
C VAL A 210 3.97 0.99 2.39
N THR A 211 3.34 1.68 1.43
CA THR A 211 3.68 3.07 1.07
C THR A 211 3.51 3.98 2.27
N SER A 212 4.58 4.65 2.70
CA SER A 212 4.60 5.48 3.91
C SER A 212 4.83 6.95 3.56
N TRP A 213 6.07 7.33 3.20
CA TRP A 213 6.43 8.73 2.97
C TRP A 213 7.43 8.91 1.82
N GLY A 214 7.69 10.16 1.44
CA GLY A 214 8.69 10.50 0.43
C GLY A 214 8.92 12.01 0.31
N VAL A 215 10.11 12.41 -0.13
CA VAL A 215 10.47 13.83 -0.29
C VAL A 215 10.14 14.32 -1.69
N GLY A 216 8.88 14.72 -1.87
CA GLY A 216 8.32 15.04 -3.18
C GLY A 216 8.19 13.80 -4.08
N CYS A 217 7.52 13.96 -5.22
CA CYS A 217 7.29 12.85 -6.12
C CYS A 217 8.36 12.81 -7.21
N ALA A 218 8.95 11.64 -7.41
CA ALA A 218 9.83 11.30 -8.52
C ALA A 218 11.11 12.14 -8.64
N ARG A 219 11.62 12.67 -7.51
CA ARG A 219 12.83 13.48 -7.49
C ARG A 219 14.10 12.62 -7.57
N PRO A 220 15.15 13.06 -8.27
CA PRO A 220 16.46 12.39 -8.26
C PRO A 220 16.99 12.21 -6.84
N LYS A 221 17.58 11.04 -6.54
CA LYS A 221 18.15 10.68 -5.21
C LYS A 221 17.16 10.84 -4.04
N ARG A 222 15.86 10.78 -4.31
CA ARG A 222 14.78 10.86 -3.31
C ARG A 222 13.75 9.76 -3.61
N PRO A 223 14.10 8.49 -3.33
CA PRO A 223 13.17 7.37 -3.51
C PRO A 223 11.96 7.51 -2.57
N SER A 224 10.91 6.74 -2.86
CA SER A 224 9.80 6.57 -1.93
C SER A 224 10.20 5.59 -0.83
N VAL A 225 9.70 5.84 0.39
CA VAL A 225 9.99 5.05 1.59
C VAL A 225 8.74 4.29 2.00
N PHE A 226 8.94 3.02 2.32
CA PHE A 226 7.90 2.06 2.64
C PHE A 226 8.17 1.44 4.00
N ALA A 227 7.14 1.13 4.77
CA ALA A 227 7.27 0.29 5.97
C ALA A 227 7.53 -1.17 5.54
N SER A 228 8.61 -1.78 6.04
CA SER A 228 9.07 -3.12 5.66
C SER A 228 8.15 -4.22 6.18
N THR A 229 7.43 -4.90 5.30
CA THR A 229 6.54 -6.01 5.71
C THR A 229 7.32 -7.18 6.31
N GLN A 230 8.56 -7.39 5.85
CA GLN A 230 9.45 -8.41 6.38
C GLN A 230 9.86 -8.11 7.83
N TYR A 231 10.18 -6.84 8.13
CA TYR A 231 10.49 -6.41 9.50
C TYR A 231 9.29 -6.61 10.42
N TYR A 232 8.09 -6.23 9.95
CA TYR A 232 6.85 -6.36 10.72
C TYR A 232 6.21 -7.75 10.68
N TYR A 233 6.81 -8.74 10.02
CA TYR A 233 6.19 -10.06 9.82
C TYR A 233 5.64 -10.67 11.11
N ASN A 234 6.47 -10.76 12.15
CA ASN A 234 6.06 -11.34 13.44
C ASN A 234 4.95 -10.52 14.12
N TRP A 235 5.00 -9.19 14.01
CA TRP A 235 3.96 -8.31 14.54
C TRP A 235 2.62 -8.53 13.81
N ILE A 236 2.66 -8.62 12.47
CA ILE A 236 1.47 -8.85 11.63
C ILE A 236 0.78 -10.14 12.06
N TRP A 237 1.51 -11.26 12.10
CA TRP A 237 0.94 -12.55 12.50
C TRP A 237 0.41 -12.55 13.93
N LYS A 238 1.17 -11.99 14.88
CA LYS A 238 0.74 -11.91 16.28
C LYS A 238 -0.58 -11.16 16.44
N MET A 239 -0.80 -10.08 15.67
CA MET A 239 -2.01 -9.26 15.78
C MET A 239 -3.23 -9.88 15.09
N MET A 240 -3.00 -10.70 14.05
CA MET A 240 -4.05 -11.43 13.34
C MET A 240 -4.62 -12.60 14.16
N GLY A 241 -3.86 -13.11 15.13
CA GLY A 241 -4.19 -14.29 15.93
C GLY A 241 -3.76 -15.59 15.24
#